data_AF-A0AA36EL14-F1
#
_entry.id   AF-A0AA36EL14-F1
#
_cell.length_a   1.000
_cell.length_b   1.000
_cell.length_c   1.000
_cell.angle_alpha   90.00
_cell.angle_beta   90.00
_cell.angle_gamma   90.00
#
_symmetry.space_group_name_H-M   'P 1'
#
loop_
_entity.id
_entity.type
_entity.pdbx_description
1 polymer ?
#
loop_
_entity_poly.entity_id
_entity_poly.type
_entity_poly.pdbx_seq_one_letter_code
_entity_poly.pdbx_strand_id
1 'polypeptide(L)'
;MYRVAKRCVAGAINNYTTQLLDYGKQASQYNLTEALLFLSHFMGDIHQFLTDHTIFILIVVAFKSMEDHKKQMELEEARKVGRAPAKVDEDGKDINPYIPQYMPSAPWKWKSDPNYTKSWYDRGAKIYQADKYRKGACKNCGAMTHTTKTHMERPRKLGAKWTSKNIAPDEKIETFELDYDGKRDMWNGYDATSYAHVIERYEACDEARKKFLKDQQLKKLEEKGNSQNVEEAVSDDEDNVGLTSKSITIIGKT
;
A
#
# COMPACT_ATOMS: atom_id res chain seq x y z
N MET A 1 40.81 18.93 25.09
CA MET A 1 39.94 20.04 24.66
C MET A 1 39.21 20.59 25.89
N TYR A 2 39.71 21.66 26.50
CA TYR A 2 39.06 22.31 27.65
C TYR A 2 37.97 23.27 27.14
N ARG A 3 36.70 23.03 27.51
CA ARG A 3 35.59 23.96 27.25
C ARG A 3 35.70 25.14 28.22
N VAL A 4 35.85 26.35 27.70
CA VAL A 4 35.86 27.61 28.45
C VAL A 4 34.46 27.87 29.02
N ALA A 5 34.24 27.55 30.29
CA ALA A 5 32.95 27.63 30.98
C ALA A 5 32.48 29.06 31.33
N LYS A 6 32.94 30.11 30.62
CA LYS A 6 32.63 31.51 30.97
C LYS A 6 32.26 32.41 29.77
N ARG A 7 31.85 31.83 28.64
CA ARG A 7 31.41 32.60 27.46
C ARG A 7 30.05 32.12 26.94
N CYS A 8 29.03 32.14 27.80
CA CYS A 8 27.64 31.89 27.40
C CYS A 8 26.75 33.06 27.86
N VAL A 9 25.69 33.37 27.10
CA VAL A 9 24.77 34.49 27.36
C VAL A 9 24.12 34.37 28.75
N ALA A 10 23.72 33.17 29.16
CA ALA A 10 23.20 32.91 30.51
C ALA A 10 24.22 33.23 31.62
N GLY A 11 25.51 32.95 31.39
CA GLY A 11 26.58 33.30 32.33
C GLY A 11 26.85 34.79 32.40
N ALA A 12 26.74 35.51 31.27
CA ALA A 12 26.85 36.97 31.22
C ALA A 12 25.69 37.64 31.96
N ILE A 13 24.44 37.15 31.77
CA ILE A 13 23.25 37.65 32.47
C ILE A 13 23.43 37.52 33.98
N ASN A 14 23.81 36.33 34.48
CA ASN A 14 24.03 36.12 35.91
C ASN A 14 25.17 36.99 36.47
N ASN A 15 26.20 37.27 35.68
CA ASN A 15 27.31 38.11 36.10
C ASN A 15 26.87 39.59 36.23
N TYR A 16 26.23 40.15 35.21
CA TYR A 16 25.78 41.54 35.24
C TYR A 16 24.61 41.78 36.22
N THR A 17 23.74 40.79 36.46
CA THR A 17 22.70 40.90 37.50
C THR A 17 23.30 40.95 38.91
N THR A 18 24.31 40.13 39.21
CA THR A 18 25.00 40.19 40.50
C THR A 18 25.69 41.53 40.74
N GLN A 19 26.29 42.12 39.69
CA GLN A 19 26.91 43.45 39.77
C GLN A 19 25.89 44.58 40.06
N LEU A 20 24.66 44.46 39.55
CA LEU A 20 23.59 45.45 39.79
C LEU A 20 22.88 45.25 41.13
N LEU A 21 22.84 44.03 41.68
CA LEU A 21 22.25 43.75 43.00
C LEU A 21 23.07 44.32 44.17
N ASP A 22 24.38 44.50 43.97
CA ASP A 22 25.29 45.14 44.94
C ASP A 22 25.29 46.67 44.86
N TYR A 23 24.45 47.26 43.99
CA TYR A 23 24.29 48.71 43.86
C TYR A 23 23.81 49.33 45.19
N GLY A 24 24.68 50.15 45.79
CA GLY A 24 24.41 50.87 47.03
C GLY A 24 24.94 50.23 48.32
N LYS A 25 25.58 49.06 48.27
CA LYS A 25 26.17 48.42 49.47
C LYS A 25 27.68 48.61 49.65
N GLN A 26 28.44 48.91 48.59
CA GLN A 26 29.86 49.32 48.67
C GLN A 26 30.35 49.86 47.32
N ALA A 27 31.46 50.62 47.33
CA ALA A 27 32.10 51.20 46.15
C ALA A 27 32.59 50.10 45.17
N SER A 28 31.70 49.63 44.30
CA SER A 28 32.04 48.65 43.27
C SER A 28 32.88 49.33 42.19
N GLN A 29 34.01 48.74 41.82
CA GLN A 29 34.92 49.23 40.77
C GLN A 29 34.37 49.06 39.34
N TYR A 30 33.12 48.61 39.19
CA TYR A 30 32.51 48.24 37.92
C TYR A 30 31.66 49.36 37.34
N ASN A 31 31.67 49.51 36.02
CA ASN A 31 30.81 50.45 35.30
C ASN A 31 29.36 49.94 35.31
N LEU A 32 28.58 50.40 36.28
CA LEU A 32 27.19 49.95 36.49
C LEU A 32 26.25 50.30 35.33
N THR A 33 26.49 51.42 34.65
CA THR A 33 25.73 51.86 33.46
C THR A 33 25.94 50.89 32.29
N GLU A 34 27.16 50.40 32.11
CA GLU A 34 27.54 49.43 31.10
C GLU A 34 26.92 48.05 31.41
N ALA A 35 26.95 47.62 32.66
CA ALA A 35 26.26 46.39 33.10
C ALA A 35 24.75 46.43 32.84
N LEU A 36 24.10 47.57 33.07
CA LEU A 36 22.67 47.76 32.82
C LEU A 36 22.33 47.78 31.33
N LEU A 37 23.16 48.42 30.50
CA LEU A 37 23.04 48.40 29.04
C LEU A 37 23.19 46.98 28.48
N PHE A 38 24.19 46.23 28.93
CA PHE A 38 24.38 44.85 28.47
C PHE A 38 23.26 43.92 28.93
N LEU A 39 22.81 44.04 30.19
CA LEU A 39 21.72 43.20 30.69
C LEU A 39 20.40 43.48 29.96
N SER A 40 20.06 44.76 29.72
CA SER A 40 18.86 45.12 28.96
C SER A 40 18.91 44.63 27.50
N HIS A 41 20.09 44.67 26.88
CA HIS A 41 20.29 44.11 25.54
C HIS A 41 20.08 42.58 25.51
N PHE A 42 20.71 41.83 26.42
CA PHE A 42 20.55 40.37 26.49
C PHE A 42 19.12 39.93 26.83
N MET A 43 18.42 40.68 27.68
CA MET A 43 17.00 40.43 27.98
C MET A 43 16.10 40.73 26.77
N GLY A 44 16.43 41.74 25.96
CA GLY A 44 15.78 42.02 24.68
C GLY A 44 15.97 40.89 23.68
N ASP A 45 17.19 40.38 23.52
CA ASP A 45 17.53 39.31 22.57
C ASP A 45 16.85 37.97 22.91
N ILE A 46 16.63 37.67 24.20
CA ILE A 46 15.92 36.47 24.63
C ILE A 46 14.40 36.62 24.41
N HIS A 47 13.84 37.80 24.67
CA HIS A 47 12.42 38.04 24.46
C HIS A 47 12.05 38.02 22.95
N GLN A 48 12.99 38.34 22.07
CA GLN A 48 12.84 38.25 20.62
C GLN A 48 12.60 36.80 20.13
N PHE A 49 13.07 35.78 20.88
CA PHE A 49 12.84 34.35 20.58
C PHE A 49 11.46 33.83 21.02
N LEU A 50 10.76 34.55 21.90
CA LEU A 50 9.51 34.10 22.53
C LEU A 50 8.24 34.69 21.89
N THR A 51 8.36 35.63 20.95
CA THR A 51 7.20 36.21 20.24
C THR A 51 6.70 35.36 19.08
N ASP A 52 7.46 34.34 18.66
CA ASP A 52 6.97 33.31 17.74
C ASP A 52 6.13 32.29 18.52
N HIS A 53 4.82 32.58 18.63
CA HIS A 53 3.80 31.71 19.26
C HIS A 53 3.82 30.25 18.77
N THR A 54 4.43 29.98 17.61
CA THR A 54 4.61 28.66 17.01
C THR A 54 5.66 27.81 17.75
N ILE A 55 6.69 28.42 18.32
CA ILE A 55 7.79 27.71 18.99
C ILE A 55 7.39 27.34 20.43
N PHE A 56 6.63 28.19 21.13
CA PHE A 56 6.14 27.92 22.48
C PHE A 56 5.19 26.72 22.53
N ILE A 57 4.28 26.59 21.55
CA ILE A 57 3.34 25.46 21.47
C ILE A 57 4.08 24.14 21.19
N LEU A 58 5.12 24.15 20.36
CA LEU A 58 5.91 22.94 20.07
C LEU A 58 6.76 22.47 21.26
N ILE A 59 7.25 23.39 22.10
CA ILE A 59 8.04 23.03 23.29
C ILE A 59 7.14 22.44 24.39
N VAL A 60 5.94 22.98 24.60
CA VAL A 60 4.99 22.49 25.63
C VAL A 60 4.43 21.10 25.27
N VAL A 61 4.22 20.80 23.98
CA VAL A 61 3.73 19.50 23.51
C VAL A 61 4.83 18.41 23.54
N ALA A 62 6.11 18.80 23.46
CA ALA A 62 7.24 17.86 23.45
C ALA A 62 7.70 17.43 24.86
N PHE A 63 7.31 18.14 25.93
CA PHE A 63 7.61 17.78 27.31
C PHE A 63 6.45 16.99 27.92
N LYS A 64 6.52 15.66 27.87
CA LYS A 64 5.65 14.81 28.72
C LYS A 64 5.96 15.14 30.19
N SER A 65 4.96 15.55 30.97
CA SER A 65 5.14 15.85 32.39
C SER A 65 5.67 14.62 33.13
N MET A 66 6.55 14.81 34.12
CA MET A 66 7.13 13.70 34.89
C MET A 66 6.03 12.83 35.54
N GLU A 67 4.91 13.44 35.90
CA GLU A 67 3.71 12.81 36.45
C GLU A 67 3.04 11.85 35.46
N ASP A 68 2.99 12.20 34.17
CA ASP A 68 2.33 11.36 33.15
C ASP A 68 3.20 10.18 32.75
N HIS A 69 4.53 10.35 32.76
CA HIS A 69 5.47 9.24 32.61
C HIS A 69 5.35 8.23 33.76
N LYS A 70 5.21 8.71 35.01
CA LYS A 70 4.97 7.85 36.18
C LYS A 70 3.66 7.07 36.06
N LYS A 71 2.56 7.76 35.73
CA LYS A 71 1.25 7.12 35.50
C LYS A 71 1.30 6.07 34.40
N GLN A 72 2.05 6.33 33.31
CA GLN A 72 2.17 5.39 32.22
C GLN A 72 2.92 4.11 32.64
N MET A 73 3.99 4.24 33.42
CA MET A 73 4.72 3.10 33.99
C MET A 73 3.84 2.29 34.96
N GLU A 74 3.12 2.95 35.86
CA GLU A 74 2.20 2.30 36.82
C GLU A 74 1.06 1.56 36.11
N LEU A 75 0.50 2.14 35.03
CA LEU A 75 -0.53 1.50 34.22
C LEU A 75 0.01 0.26 33.49
N GLU A 76 1.25 0.31 33.01
CA GLU A 76 1.89 -0.83 32.34
C GLU A 76 2.23 -1.95 33.33
N GLU A 77 2.67 -1.62 34.55
CA GLU A 77 2.86 -2.60 35.62
C GLU A 77 1.53 -3.24 36.06
N ALA A 78 0.48 -2.43 36.21
CA ALA A 78 -0.86 -2.93 36.51
C ALA A 78 -1.40 -3.86 35.40
N ARG A 79 -1.11 -3.56 34.12
CA ARG A 79 -1.44 -4.42 32.98
C ARG A 79 -0.64 -5.72 33.00
N LYS A 80 0.66 -5.64 33.29
CA LYS A 80 1.55 -6.81 33.38
C LYS A 80 1.18 -7.77 34.51
N VAL A 81 0.58 -7.24 35.58
CA VAL A 81 0.04 -8.01 36.72
C VAL A 81 -1.42 -8.45 36.49
N GLY A 82 -2.06 -8.02 35.39
CA GLY A 82 -3.44 -8.37 35.05
C GLY A 82 -4.51 -7.61 35.86
N ARG A 83 -4.13 -6.51 36.53
CA ARG A 83 -5.03 -5.67 37.33
C ARG A 83 -5.74 -4.59 36.52
N ALA A 84 -5.15 -4.20 35.38
CA ALA A 84 -5.70 -3.23 34.44
C ALA A 84 -5.93 -3.88 33.06
N PRO A 85 -6.93 -3.42 32.29
CA PRO A 85 -7.20 -3.95 30.96
C PRO A 85 -6.03 -3.69 30.00
N ALA A 86 -5.83 -4.62 29.05
CA ALA A 86 -4.79 -4.53 28.04
C ALA A 86 -4.89 -3.24 27.23
N LYS A 87 -3.77 -2.79 26.67
CA LYS A 87 -3.77 -1.66 25.75
C LYS A 87 -4.30 -2.14 24.41
N VAL A 88 -5.24 -1.41 23.81
CA VAL A 88 -5.76 -1.69 22.47
C VAL A 88 -4.91 -0.95 21.43
N ASP A 89 -4.60 -1.60 20.31
CA ASP A 89 -3.95 -0.97 19.15
C ASP A 89 -4.94 -0.18 18.27
N GLU A 90 -4.45 0.37 17.16
CA GLU A 90 -5.27 1.14 16.20
C GLU A 90 -6.30 0.27 15.47
N ASP A 91 -6.06 -1.04 15.37
CA ASP A 91 -6.92 -2.04 14.73
C ASP A 91 -7.93 -2.67 15.71
N GLY A 92 -8.00 -2.19 16.96
CA GLY A 92 -8.95 -2.67 17.97
C GLY A 92 -8.54 -3.99 18.64
N LYS A 93 -7.28 -4.41 18.50
CA LYS A 93 -6.73 -5.65 19.05
C LYS A 93 -5.93 -5.40 20.33
N ASP A 94 -6.13 -6.27 21.32
CA ASP A 94 -5.43 -6.19 22.59
C ASP A 94 -3.94 -6.52 22.43
N ILE A 95 -3.09 -5.56 22.80
CA ILE A 95 -1.64 -5.72 22.86
C ILE A 95 -1.29 -6.46 24.15
N ASN A 96 -0.61 -7.60 24.01
CA ASN A 96 -0.12 -8.38 25.13
C ASN A 96 0.80 -7.52 26.05
N PRO A 97 0.48 -7.34 27.35
CA PRO A 97 1.24 -6.52 28.29
C PRO A 97 2.71 -6.93 28.52
N TYR A 98 3.11 -8.15 28.14
CA TYR A 98 4.49 -8.62 28.26
C TYR A 98 5.37 -8.28 27.05
N ILE A 99 4.80 -7.73 25.97
CA ILE A 99 5.58 -7.27 24.82
C ILE A 99 6.38 -6.03 25.26
N PRO A 100 7.72 -6.02 25.10
CA PRO A 100 8.52 -4.87 25.52
C PRO A 100 8.16 -3.61 24.71
N GLN A 101 8.17 -2.44 25.35
CA GLN A 101 7.71 -1.16 24.79
C GLN A 101 8.28 -0.80 23.40
N TYR A 102 9.51 -1.21 23.10
CA TYR A 102 10.18 -0.90 21.82
C TYR A 102 9.63 -1.69 20.62
N MET A 103 8.90 -2.79 20.85
CA MET A 103 8.36 -3.63 19.79
C MET A 103 7.05 -3.07 19.18
N PRO A 104 6.06 -2.59 19.96
CA PRO A 104 4.85 -1.98 19.41
C PRO A 104 5.01 -0.50 19.05
N SER A 105 6.07 0.17 19.49
CA SER A 105 6.35 1.55 19.11
C SER A 105 7.07 1.58 17.75
N ALA A 106 6.30 1.62 16.67
CA ALA A 106 6.86 1.82 15.33
C ALA A 106 7.62 3.16 15.30
N PRO A 107 8.91 3.16 14.91
CA PRO A 107 9.65 4.41 14.74
C PRO A 107 9.00 5.26 13.65
N TRP A 108 9.09 6.59 13.78
CA TRP A 108 8.47 7.59 12.89
C TRP A 108 8.77 7.45 11.39
N LYS A 109 9.75 6.63 11.01
CA LYS A 109 10.21 6.37 9.64
C LYS A 109 9.58 5.14 8.98
N TRP A 110 8.80 4.34 9.70
CA TRP A 110 8.15 3.15 9.15
C TRP A 110 6.70 3.47 8.84
N LYS A 111 6.40 3.62 7.55
CA LYS A 111 5.06 3.53 7.01
C LYS A 111 5.06 2.31 6.10
N SER A 112 4.11 1.40 6.30
CA SER A 112 3.97 0.26 5.40
C SER A 112 3.53 0.80 4.04
N ASP A 113 4.38 0.65 3.02
CA ASP A 113 3.99 1.02 1.67
C ASP A 113 2.94 0.01 1.18
N PRO A 114 1.75 0.47 0.73
CA PRO A 114 0.73 -0.39 0.15
C PRO A 114 1.11 -0.73 -1.29
N ASN A 115 2.28 -1.34 -1.50
CA ASN A 115 2.77 -1.57 -2.85
C ASN A 115 2.63 -3.04 -3.26
N TYR A 116 1.39 -3.53 -3.29
CA TYR A 116 1.07 -4.73 -4.05
C TYR A 116 0.46 -4.31 -5.39
N THR A 117 1.32 -4.08 -6.39
CA THR A 117 0.84 -3.78 -7.74
C THR A 117 0.34 -5.07 -8.39
N LYS A 118 -0.99 -5.21 -8.50
CA LYS A 118 -1.62 -6.32 -9.24
C LYS A 118 -1.51 -6.16 -10.77
N SER A 119 -0.85 -5.11 -11.26
CA SER A 119 -0.69 -4.85 -12.69
C SER A 119 0.24 -5.89 -13.34
N TRP A 120 -0.17 -6.41 -14.48
CA TRP A 120 0.64 -7.26 -15.36
C TRP A 120 0.87 -6.56 -16.71
N TYR A 121 1.84 -7.04 -17.48
CA TYR A 121 2.16 -6.47 -18.80
C TYR A 121 0.95 -6.46 -19.74
N ASP A 122 0.70 -5.30 -20.34
CA ASP A 122 -0.31 -5.14 -21.39
C ASP A 122 0.14 -5.82 -22.70
N ARG A 123 -0.15 -7.12 -22.84
CA ARG A 123 0.25 -7.90 -24.03
C ARG A 123 -0.40 -7.34 -25.30
N GLY A 124 0.45 -6.90 -26.24
CA GLY A 124 0.01 -6.41 -27.55
C GLY A 124 -0.54 -4.99 -27.55
N ALA A 125 -0.44 -4.25 -26.44
CA ALA A 125 -0.81 -2.85 -26.40
C ALA A 125 0.11 -2.01 -27.29
N LYS A 126 -0.53 -1.17 -28.10
CA LYS A 126 0.11 -0.30 -29.09
C LYS A 126 -0.13 1.14 -28.67
N ILE A 127 0.92 1.95 -28.72
CA ILE A 127 0.85 3.36 -28.31
C ILE A 127 0.63 4.25 -29.53
N TYR A 128 1.59 4.26 -30.46
CA TYR A 128 1.64 5.23 -31.53
C TYR A 128 2.03 4.57 -32.85
N GLN A 129 1.29 4.88 -33.91
CA GLN A 129 1.62 4.47 -35.28
C GLN A 129 2.12 5.67 -36.07
N ALA A 130 3.33 5.55 -36.63
CA ALA A 130 3.90 6.58 -37.47
C ALA A 130 3.56 6.36 -38.95
N ASP A 131 3.29 7.44 -39.69
CA ASP A 131 3.05 7.38 -41.15
C ASP A 131 4.34 7.31 -41.97
N LYS A 132 5.47 7.72 -41.38
CA LYS A 132 6.79 7.77 -42.03
C LYS A 132 7.86 7.15 -41.15
N TYR A 133 8.89 6.61 -41.80
CA TYR A 133 10.01 5.99 -41.11
C TYR A 133 10.76 7.00 -40.25
N ARG A 134 10.97 6.67 -38.97
CA ARG A 134 11.73 7.48 -38.01
C ARG A 134 13.17 6.97 -37.91
N LYS A 135 14.12 7.88 -37.70
CA LYS A 135 15.53 7.52 -37.48
C LYS A 135 15.65 6.73 -36.17
N GLY A 136 16.34 5.61 -36.20
CA GLY A 136 16.47 4.70 -35.04
C GLY A 136 15.41 3.60 -34.99
N ALA A 137 14.37 3.66 -35.82
CA ALA A 137 13.36 2.62 -35.91
C ALA A 137 13.90 1.33 -36.55
N CYS A 138 13.26 0.22 -36.27
CA CYS A 138 13.52 -1.06 -36.90
C CYS A 138 13.49 -0.93 -38.42
N LYS A 139 14.56 -1.38 -39.09
CA LYS A 139 14.69 -1.25 -40.55
C LYS A 139 13.64 -2.07 -41.29
N ASN A 140 13.13 -3.13 -40.65
CA ASN A 140 12.10 -4.00 -41.21
C ASN A 140 10.69 -3.40 -41.05
N CYS A 141 10.09 -3.34 -39.85
CA CYS A 141 8.71 -2.83 -39.65
C CYS A 141 8.59 -1.32 -39.48
N GLY A 142 9.62 -0.62 -38.97
CA GLY A 142 9.53 0.81 -38.66
C GLY A 142 9.05 1.16 -37.25
N ALA A 143 8.85 0.19 -36.35
CA ALA A 143 8.62 0.44 -34.92
C ALA A 143 9.91 0.88 -34.22
N MET A 144 9.79 1.70 -33.18
CA MET A 144 10.92 2.21 -32.38
C MET A 144 11.28 1.32 -31.18
N THR A 145 10.44 0.33 -30.84
CA THR A 145 10.58 -0.46 -29.60
C THR A 145 11.67 -1.52 -29.67
N HIS A 146 12.06 -1.95 -30.87
CA HIS A 146 13.01 -3.04 -31.05
C HIS A 146 13.91 -2.86 -32.28
N THR A 147 14.96 -3.66 -32.35
CA THR A 147 15.91 -3.65 -33.46
C THR A 147 15.54 -4.67 -34.54
N THR A 148 16.18 -4.57 -35.71
CA THR A 148 15.92 -5.49 -36.84
C THR A 148 16.23 -6.96 -36.51
N LYS A 149 17.14 -7.23 -35.55
CA LYS A 149 17.50 -8.61 -35.16
C LYS A 149 16.46 -9.24 -34.24
N THR A 150 15.86 -8.45 -33.36
CA THR A 150 14.83 -8.87 -32.40
C THR A 150 13.42 -8.65 -32.95
N HIS A 151 13.31 -8.43 -34.27
CA HIS A 151 12.05 -8.18 -34.94
C HIS A 151 11.29 -9.49 -35.13
N MET A 152 10.06 -9.55 -34.64
CA MET A 152 9.26 -10.77 -34.64
C MET A 152 8.62 -11.09 -35.99
N GLU A 153 8.25 -10.09 -36.79
CA GLU A 153 7.65 -10.38 -38.09
C GLU A 153 8.69 -10.80 -39.13
N ARG A 154 8.23 -11.49 -40.17
CA ARG A 154 9.07 -11.98 -41.25
C ARG A 154 9.93 -10.86 -41.87
N PRO A 155 11.25 -11.06 -42.04
CA PRO A 155 12.12 -10.10 -42.74
C PRO A 155 11.60 -9.80 -44.16
N ARG A 156 11.36 -8.52 -44.46
CA ARG A 156 10.93 -8.05 -45.79
C ARG A 156 12.14 -7.98 -46.74
N LYS A 157 11.89 -8.17 -48.04
CA LYS A 157 12.91 -7.94 -49.09
C LYS A 157 13.35 -6.47 -49.13
N LEU A 158 12.38 -5.56 -49.08
CA LEU A 158 12.58 -4.12 -48.92
C LEU A 158 11.86 -3.67 -47.66
N GLY A 159 12.63 -3.30 -46.63
CA GLY A 159 12.09 -2.90 -45.33
C GLY A 159 11.42 -1.51 -45.35
N ALA A 160 10.74 -1.17 -44.24
CA ALA A 160 10.13 0.15 -44.02
C ALA A 160 11.13 1.29 -44.16
N LYS A 161 12.42 1.06 -43.85
CA LYS A 161 13.45 2.10 -43.98
C LYS A 161 13.50 2.72 -45.38
N TRP A 162 13.30 1.90 -46.42
CA TRP A 162 13.42 2.34 -47.81
C TRP A 162 12.08 2.60 -48.48
N THR A 163 11.03 1.88 -48.06
CA THR A 163 9.70 1.96 -48.70
C THR A 163 8.75 2.89 -47.96
N SER A 164 8.96 3.17 -46.67
CA SER A 164 8.04 3.89 -45.77
C SER A 164 6.60 3.39 -45.79
N LYS A 165 6.35 2.18 -46.31
CA LYS A 165 5.03 1.55 -46.41
C LYS A 165 4.87 0.51 -45.30
N ASN A 166 3.66 0.38 -44.77
CA ASN A 166 3.29 -0.56 -43.71
C ASN A 166 4.23 -0.42 -42.50
N ILE A 167 4.08 0.70 -41.78
CA ILE A 167 4.81 0.96 -40.55
C ILE A 167 4.04 0.36 -39.38
N ALA A 168 4.71 -0.49 -38.62
CA ALA A 168 4.13 -1.07 -37.43
C ALA A 168 3.99 -0.01 -36.32
N PRO A 169 2.92 -0.08 -35.52
CA PRO A 169 2.80 0.74 -34.32
C PRO A 169 3.85 0.37 -33.28
N ASP A 170 4.23 1.35 -32.45
CA ASP A 170 5.11 1.15 -31.31
C ASP A 170 4.39 0.40 -30.19
N GLU A 171 5.08 -0.57 -29.59
CA GLU A 171 4.60 -1.35 -28.45
C GLU A 171 4.74 -0.56 -27.13
N LYS A 172 3.89 -0.87 -26.15
CA LYS A 172 4.02 -0.32 -24.79
C LYS A 172 5.12 -1.07 -24.04
N ILE A 173 6.17 -0.36 -23.63
CA ILE A 173 7.24 -0.90 -22.80
C ILE A 173 6.92 -0.53 -21.35
N GLU A 174 6.61 -1.54 -20.55
CA GLU A 174 6.36 -1.40 -19.11
C GLU A 174 7.44 -2.15 -18.33
N THR A 175 7.71 -1.69 -17.12
CA THR A 175 8.61 -2.38 -16.18
C THR A 175 7.96 -2.39 -14.81
N PHE A 176 7.78 -3.59 -14.25
CA PHE A 176 7.19 -3.79 -12.93
C PHE A 176 8.19 -4.46 -11.99
N GLU A 177 8.20 -4.05 -10.73
CA GLU A 177 8.93 -4.73 -9.66
C GLU A 177 7.98 -5.69 -8.97
N LEU A 178 8.16 -6.99 -9.24
CA LEU A 178 7.36 -8.06 -8.66
C LEU A 178 8.21 -8.92 -7.72
N ASP A 179 7.54 -9.41 -6.67
CA ASP A 179 8.10 -10.36 -5.72
C ASP A 179 8.43 -11.72 -6.35
N TYR A 180 9.09 -12.59 -5.57
CA TYR A 180 9.44 -13.94 -6.02
C TYR A 180 8.21 -14.75 -6.49
N ASP A 181 7.13 -14.67 -5.72
CA ASP A 181 5.86 -15.35 -6.01
C ASP A 181 5.13 -14.67 -7.17
N GLY A 182 5.04 -13.33 -7.14
CA GLY A 182 4.44 -12.54 -8.22
C GLY A 182 5.08 -12.77 -9.59
N LYS A 183 6.39 -13.03 -9.67
CA LYS A 183 7.06 -13.39 -10.96
C LYS A 183 6.71 -14.78 -11.47
N ARG A 184 6.29 -15.69 -10.58
CA ARG A 184 6.03 -17.11 -10.88
C ARG A 184 4.55 -17.47 -10.88
N ASP A 185 3.68 -16.53 -10.51
CA ASP A 185 2.25 -16.74 -10.58
C ASP A 185 1.85 -17.13 -12.01
N MET A 186 1.32 -18.35 -12.12
CA MET A 186 0.87 -18.95 -13.37
C MET A 186 -0.33 -18.19 -13.95
N TRP A 187 -1.09 -17.51 -13.10
CA TRP A 187 -2.30 -16.79 -13.46
C TRP A 187 -2.06 -15.30 -13.76
N ASN A 188 -0.80 -14.91 -13.92
CA ASN A 188 -0.43 -13.57 -14.34
C ASN A 188 -1.04 -13.20 -15.70
N GLY A 189 -1.77 -12.08 -15.73
CA GLY A 189 -2.46 -11.61 -16.93
C GLY A 189 -3.63 -12.49 -17.36
N TYR A 190 -4.22 -13.25 -16.43
CA TYR A 190 -5.46 -13.99 -16.65
C TYR A 190 -6.65 -13.01 -16.79
N ASP A 191 -7.39 -13.15 -17.89
CA ASP A 191 -8.62 -12.38 -18.10
C ASP A 191 -9.81 -13.15 -17.49
N ALA A 192 -10.49 -12.53 -16.53
CA ALA A 192 -11.67 -13.11 -15.89
C ALA A 192 -12.81 -13.42 -16.89
N THR A 193 -12.91 -12.67 -18.00
CA THR A 193 -13.94 -12.92 -19.01
C THR A 193 -13.71 -14.23 -19.75
N SER A 194 -12.46 -14.68 -19.87
CA SER A 194 -12.12 -15.93 -20.57
C SER A 194 -12.69 -17.18 -19.91
N TYR A 195 -13.03 -17.10 -18.61
CA TYR A 195 -13.68 -18.19 -17.89
C TYR A 195 -15.10 -18.49 -18.39
N ALA A 196 -15.75 -17.54 -19.08
CA ALA A 196 -17.09 -17.72 -19.65
C ALA A 196 -17.16 -18.94 -20.57
N HIS A 197 -16.14 -19.19 -21.39
CA HIS A 197 -16.09 -20.35 -22.28
C HIS A 197 -16.11 -21.69 -21.52
N VAL A 198 -15.50 -21.72 -20.33
CA VAL A 198 -15.52 -22.90 -19.46
C VAL A 198 -16.95 -23.14 -18.95
N ILE A 199 -17.62 -22.08 -18.50
CA ILE A 199 -19.02 -22.13 -18.06
C ILE A 199 -19.91 -22.65 -19.19
N GLU A 200 -19.82 -22.07 -20.38
CA GLU A 200 -20.59 -22.48 -21.57
C GLU A 200 -20.39 -23.97 -21.90
N ARG A 201 -19.15 -24.46 -21.81
CA ARG A 201 -18.84 -25.88 -22.02
C ARG A 201 -19.55 -26.77 -21.01
N TYR A 202 -19.54 -26.40 -19.72
CA TYR A 202 -20.21 -27.17 -18.68
C TYR A 202 -21.73 -27.12 -18.83
N GLU A 203 -22.30 -25.96 -19.13
CA GLU A 203 -23.74 -25.80 -19.39
C GLU A 203 -24.19 -26.68 -20.57
N ALA A 204 -23.44 -26.69 -21.68
CA ALA A 204 -23.71 -27.56 -22.82
C ALA A 204 -23.63 -29.06 -22.47
N CYS A 205 -22.64 -29.46 -21.67
CA CYS A 205 -22.53 -30.83 -21.16
C CYS A 205 -23.73 -31.22 -20.28
N ASP A 206 -24.17 -30.33 -19.41
CA ASP A 206 -25.31 -30.58 -18.51
C ASP A 206 -26.64 -30.62 -19.27
N GLU A 207 -26.82 -29.78 -20.28
CA GLU A 207 -27.97 -29.84 -21.17
C GLU A 207 -28.03 -31.15 -21.96
N ALA A 208 -26.89 -31.62 -22.48
CA ALA A 208 -26.81 -32.90 -23.17
C ALA A 208 -27.14 -34.07 -22.23
N ARG A 209 -26.63 -34.04 -20.99
CA ARG A 209 -26.97 -35.03 -19.95
C ARG A 209 -28.47 -35.01 -19.63
N LYS A 210 -29.08 -33.84 -19.48
CA LYS A 210 -30.53 -33.69 -19.22
C LYS A 210 -31.38 -34.22 -20.38
N LYS A 211 -30.98 -33.95 -21.63
CA LYS A 211 -31.67 -34.47 -22.82
C LYS A 211 -31.60 -36.01 -22.87
N PHE A 212 -30.42 -36.57 -22.66
CA PHE A 212 -30.22 -38.03 -22.64
C PHE A 212 -31.09 -38.71 -21.57
N LEU A 213 -31.16 -38.17 -20.36
CA LEU A 213 -32.03 -38.71 -19.30
C LEU A 213 -33.51 -38.63 -19.66
N LYS A 214 -33.96 -37.50 -20.25
CA LYS A 214 -35.34 -37.35 -20.73
C LYS A 214 -35.67 -38.36 -21.83
N ASP A 215 -34.77 -38.55 -22.78
CA ASP A 215 -34.94 -39.51 -23.87
C ASP A 215 -35.00 -40.96 -23.33
N GLN A 216 -34.20 -41.29 -22.32
CA GLN A 216 -34.29 -42.59 -21.63
C GLN A 216 -35.64 -42.77 -20.91
N GLN A 217 -36.14 -41.74 -20.22
CA GLN A 217 -37.44 -41.79 -19.56
C GLN A 217 -38.58 -41.96 -20.57
N LEU A 218 -38.55 -41.24 -21.69
CA LEU A 218 -39.52 -41.37 -22.77
C LEU A 218 -39.53 -42.78 -23.37
N LYS A 219 -38.35 -43.35 -23.67
CA LYS A 219 -38.25 -44.75 -24.15
C LYS A 219 -38.86 -45.75 -23.17
N LYS A 220 -38.56 -45.62 -21.87
CA LYS A 220 -39.17 -46.48 -20.84
C LYS A 220 -40.69 -46.32 -20.77
N LEU A 221 -41.22 -45.10 -20.94
CA LEU A 221 -42.66 -44.84 -20.95
C LEU A 221 -43.33 -45.41 -22.22
N GLU A 222 -42.69 -45.31 -23.38
CA GLU A 222 -43.17 -45.92 -24.62
C GLU A 222 -43.19 -47.46 -24.55
N GLU A 223 -42.13 -48.06 -24.00
CA GLU A 223 -42.05 -49.51 -23.73
C GLU A 223 -43.14 -49.96 -22.75
N LYS A 224 -43.40 -49.17 -21.69
CA LYS A 224 -44.51 -49.42 -20.75
C LYS A 224 -45.89 -49.22 -21.39
N GLY A 225 -46.09 -48.20 -22.22
CA GLY A 225 -47.34 -47.95 -22.93
C GLY A 225 -47.69 -49.04 -23.95
N ASN A 226 -46.69 -49.64 -24.60
CA ASN A 226 -46.87 -50.82 -25.44
C ASN A 226 -47.10 -52.11 -24.61
N SER A 227 -46.63 -52.16 -23.37
CA SER A 227 -46.78 -53.32 -22.46
C SER A 227 -48.05 -53.24 -21.59
N GLN A 228 -48.64 -52.06 -21.45
CA GLN A 228 -49.94 -51.83 -20.79
C GLN A 228 -51.09 -52.19 -21.73
N ASN A 229 -51.08 -53.46 -22.14
CA ASN A 229 -52.26 -54.31 -22.07
C ASN A 229 -52.26 -55.20 -20.81
N VAL A 230 -51.30 -55.07 -19.86
CA VAL A 230 -51.40 -55.65 -18.50
C VAL A 230 -50.62 -54.80 -17.46
N GLU A 231 -51.38 -54.31 -16.48
CA GLU A 231 -51.14 -53.90 -15.07
C GLU A 231 -49.79 -53.42 -14.48
N GLU A 232 -49.98 -52.35 -13.69
CA GLU A 232 -49.43 -52.02 -12.36
C GLU A 232 -48.10 -51.25 -12.19
N ALA A 233 -48.19 -50.29 -11.28
CA ALA A 233 -47.26 -49.23 -10.97
C ALA A 233 -46.18 -49.70 -9.99
N VAL A 234 -44.94 -49.28 -10.24
CA VAL A 234 -43.92 -49.14 -9.19
C VAL A 234 -43.19 -47.83 -9.44
N SER A 235 -43.45 -46.89 -8.53
CA SER A 235 -42.63 -45.72 -8.26
C SER A 235 -41.35 -46.18 -7.56
N ASP A 236 -40.21 -45.76 -8.06
CA ASP A 236 -39.00 -45.52 -7.27
C ASP A 236 -38.05 -44.74 -8.16
N ASP A 237 -37.67 -43.53 -7.74
CA ASP A 237 -36.43 -42.86 -8.15
C ASP A 237 -36.21 -41.70 -7.16
N GLU A 238 -35.84 -42.06 -5.92
CA GLU A 238 -34.95 -41.20 -5.14
C GLU A 238 -33.58 -41.21 -5.84
N ASP A 239 -33.18 -40.07 -6.39
CA ASP A 239 -31.78 -39.61 -6.41
C ASP A 239 -31.73 -38.18 -6.99
N ASN A 240 -32.40 -37.26 -6.31
CA ASN A 240 -32.12 -35.84 -6.45
C ASN A 240 -30.97 -35.48 -5.51
N VAL A 241 -29.75 -35.86 -5.88
CA VAL A 241 -28.55 -35.32 -5.26
C VAL A 241 -28.33 -33.93 -5.86
N GLY A 242 -29.03 -32.96 -5.29
CA GLY A 242 -28.87 -31.55 -5.62
C GLY A 242 -27.41 -31.14 -5.42
N LEU A 243 -26.67 -31.02 -6.52
CA LEU A 243 -25.53 -30.12 -6.57
C LEU A 243 -26.10 -28.70 -6.42
N THR A 244 -26.16 -28.25 -5.17
CA THR A 244 -26.46 -26.87 -4.83
C THR A 244 -25.37 -25.99 -5.46
N SER A 245 -25.62 -25.54 -6.68
CA SER A 245 -24.94 -24.40 -7.26
C SER A 245 -25.28 -23.20 -6.40
N LYS A 246 -24.49 -22.98 -5.34
CA LYS A 246 -24.46 -21.71 -4.63
C LYS A 246 -24.16 -20.65 -5.68
N SER A 247 -25.17 -19.85 -6.00
CA SER A 247 -25.02 -18.61 -6.75
C SER A 247 -23.97 -17.76 -6.04
N ILE A 248 -22.76 -17.72 -6.59
CA ILE A 248 -21.78 -16.69 -6.24
C ILE A 248 -22.28 -15.42 -6.91
N THR A 249 -23.03 -14.63 -6.15
CA THR A 249 -23.29 -13.23 -6.47
C THR A 249 -21.94 -12.50 -6.38
N ILE A 250 -21.34 -12.22 -7.53
CA ILE A 250 -20.20 -11.30 -7.60
C ILE A 250 -20.77 -9.92 -7.29
N ILE A 251 -20.57 -9.47 -6.03
CA ILE A 251 -20.83 -8.08 -5.65
C ILE A 251 -19.78 -7.24 -6.37
N GLY A 252 -20.19 -6.62 -7.49
CA GLY A 252 -19.44 -5.54 -8.11
C GLY A 252 -19.40 -4.37 -7.13
N LYS A 253 -18.26 -4.16 -6.46
CA LYS A 253 -17.95 -2.89 -5.83
C LYS A 253 -17.45 -1.94 -6.92
N THR A 254 -18.26 -0.94 -7.21
CA THR A 254 -17.82 0.36 -7.74
C THR A 254 -16.85 1.02 -6.78
#